data_AF-A0A7C8ZB38-F1
#
_entry.id   AF-A0A7C8ZB38-F1
#
_cell.length_a   1.000
_cell.length_b   1.000
_cell.length_c   1.000
_cell.angle_alpha   90.00
_cell.angle_beta   90.00
_cell.angle_gamma   90.00
#
_symmetry.space_group_name_H-M   'P 1'
#
loop_
_entity.id
_entity.type
_entity.pdbx_description
1 polymer ?
#
loop_
_entity_poly.entity_id
_entity_poly.type
_entity_poly.pdbx_seq_one_letter_code
_entity_poly.pdbx_strand_id
1 'polypeptide(L)'
;AFYIVGDHIIFASGSPFKDVDLGNGKIGHCNQANNMYLFPGIGLGTLLSGSRIISDGMLLAAAERLAEYMTDEEVLNGIIYPRISRIRDITKKIAAAVVRGALEEDLAEGYRDMDAKELQNLNDEQLLKFIEKNMWVPEYPTLVYKKR
;
A
#
# COMPACT_ATOMS: atom_id res chain seq x y z
N ALA A 1 19.86 5.23 18.41
CA ALA A 1 18.56 5.08 19.08
C ALA A 1 18.65 4.01 20.17
N PHE A 2 18.81 2.72 19.82
CA PHE A 2 18.89 1.61 20.77
C PHE A 2 19.95 1.80 21.89
N TYR A 3 21.13 2.31 21.57
CA TYR A 3 22.17 2.60 22.56
C TYR A 3 21.78 3.67 23.60
N ILE A 4 21.00 4.68 23.20
CA ILE A 4 20.69 5.85 24.04
C ILE A 4 19.42 5.63 24.84
N VAL A 5 18.39 5.08 24.18
CA VAL A 5 17.03 4.98 24.76
C VAL A 5 16.78 3.60 25.37
N GLY A 6 17.51 2.58 24.95
CA GLY A 6 17.40 1.20 25.45
C GLY A 6 16.84 0.21 24.43
N ASP A 7 16.74 -1.04 24.86
CA ASP A 7 16.33 -2.20 24.06
C ASP A 7 14.81 -2.33 23.88
N HIS A 8 14.01 -1.60 24.65
CA HIS A 8 12.54 -1.62 24.59
C HIS A 8 11.93 -0.62 23.59
N ILE A 9 12.73 0.13 22.84
CA ILE A 9 12.19 1.08 21.87
C ILE A 9 11.62 0.40 20.64
N ILE A 10 10.55 0.99 20.10
CA ILE A 10 10.12 0.73 18.73
C ILE A 10 10.75 1.80 17.85
N PHE A 11 11.54 1.38 16.87
CA PHE A 11 12.30 2.29 16.02
C PHE A 11 11.91 2.16 14.55
N ALA A 12 11.70 3.30 13.91
CA ALA A 12 11.56 3.40 12.46
C ALA A 12 12.23 4.67 11.95
N SER A 13 12.64 4.66 10.68
CA SER A 13 13.21 5.83 10.00
C SER A 13 12.88 5.82 8.51
N GLY A 14 13.02 6.96 7.83
CA GLY A 14 12.73 7.05 6.39
C GLY A 14 13.74 6.34 5.49
N SER A 15 15.01 6.34 5.90
CA SER A 15 16.11 5.68 5.19
C SER A 15 16.35 4.28 5.75
N PRO A 16 16.82 3.33 4.93
CA PRO A 16 17.10 1.99 5.41
C PRO A 16 18.36 1.98 6.29
N PHE A 17 18.29 1.27 7.41
CA PHE A 17 19.44 0.96 8.27
C PHE A 17 19.47 -0.54 8.55
N LYS A 18 20.65 -1.07 8.86
CA LYS A 18 20.78 -2.47 9.30
C LYS A 18 20.21 -2.61 10.70
N ASP A 19 19.62 -3.77 10.96
CA ASP A 19 19.22 -4.17 12.31
C ASP A 19 20.44 -4.23 13.25
N VAL A 20 20.18 -4.01 14.53
CA VAL A 20 21.22 -3.88 15.56
C VAL A 20 21.17 -5.09 16.49
N ASP A 21 22.29 -5.77 16.68
CA ASP A 21 22.44 -6.75 17.75
C ASP A 21 22.51 -6.02 19.10
N LEU A 22 21.58 -6.35 20.01
CA LEU A 22 21.46 -5.71 21.31
C LEU A 22 22.37 -6.34 22.37
N GLY A 23 23.10 -7.42 22.04
CA GLY A 23 24.05 -8.10 22.93
C GLY A 23 23.41 -9.01 24.00
N ASN A 24 22.09 -9.04 24.09
CA ASN A 24 21.31 -9.91 24.97
C ASN A 24 20.60 -11.06 24.22
N GLY A 25 21.05 -11.36 23.00
CA GLY A 25 20.42 -12.33 22.11
C GLY A 25 19.18 -11.82 21.37
N LYS A 26 18.83 -10.53 21.52
CA LYS A 26 17.74 -9.89 20.78
C LYS A 26 18.27 -8.98 19.68
N ILE A 27 17.41 -8.74 18.70
CA ILE A 27 17.67 -7.86 17.56
C ILE A 27 16.80 -6.60 17.71
N GLY A 28 17.40 -5.43 17.62
CA GLY A 28 16.72 -4.16 17.47
C GLY A 28 16.42 -3.91 15.99
N HIS A 29 15.16 -4.04 15.59
CA HIS A 29 14.76 -3.90 14.19
C HIS A 29 14.71 -2.43 13.74
N CYS A 30 15.42 -2.13 12.67
CA CYS A 30 15.48 -0.80 12.06
C CYS A 30 14.43 -0.68 10.96
N ASN A 31 13.18 -0.43 11.34
CA ASN A 31 12.07 -0.37 10.38
C ASN A 31 12.18 0.83 9.42
N GLN A 32 11.69 0.65 8.19
CA GLN A 32 11.67 1.71 7.19
C GLN A 32 10.27 2.34 7.05
N ALA A 33 10.03 3.44 7.76
CA ALA A 33 8.83 4.24 7.65
C ALA A 33 8.93 5.21 6.46
N ASN A 34 8.56 4.75 5.27
CA ASN A 34 8.72 5.52 4.04
C ASN A 34 7.42 5.61 3.23
N ASN A 35 7.16 6.78 2.64
CA ASN A 35 5.97 7.07 1.84
C ASN A 35 5.82 6.15 0.61
N MET A 36 6.88 5.45 0.21
CA MET A 36 6.83 4.44 -0.85
C MET A 36 5.77 3.35 -0.63
N TYR A 37 5.38 3.07 0.62
CA TYR A 37 4.32 2.12 0.92
C TYR A 37 2.93 2.66 0.56
N LEU A 38 2.70 3.96 0.71
CA LEU A 38 1.37 4.57 0.61
C LEU A 38 1.14 5.25 -0.75
N PHE A 39 2.07 6.11 -1.18
CA PHE A 39 1.85 7.01 -2.33
C PHE A 39 1.48 6.29 -3.64
N PRO A 40 2.12 5.16 -4.00
CA PRO A 40 1.73 4.42 -5.21
C PRO A 40 0.29 3.88 -5.13
N GLY A 41 -0.11 3.36 -3.96
CA GLY A 41 -1.46 2.82 -3.75
C GLY A 41 -2.52 3.91 -3.69
N ILE A 42 -2.24 5.02 -3.00
CA ILE A 42 -3.11 6.20 -2.97
C ILE A 42 -3.33 6.76 -4.37
N GLY A 43 -2.25 6.97 -5.13
CA GLY A 43 -2.34 7.49 -6.49
C GLY A 43 -3.13 6.57 -7.41
N LEU A 44 -2.85 5.27 -7.38
CA LEU A 44 -3.57 4.28 -8.19
C LEU A 44 -5.05 4.18 -7.80
N GLY A 45 -5.35 4.09 -6.50
CA GLY A 45 -6.73 3.99 -6.01
C GLY A 45 -7.55 5.23 -6.33
N THR A 46 -6.97 6.42 -6.13
CA THR A 46 -7.62 7.69 -6.50
C THR A 46 -7.93 7.73 -7.99
N LEU A 47 -6.95 7.41 -8.84
CA LEU A 47 -7.13 7.36 -10.29
C LEU A 47 -8.25 6.40 -10.70
N LEU A 48 -8.26 5.18 -10.15
CA LEU A 48 -9.22 4.14 -10.51
C LEU A 48 -10.62 4.36 -9.95
N SER A 49 -10.75 5.10 -8.84
CA SER A 49 -12.04 5.53 -8.31
C SER A 49 -12.67 6.68 -9.12
N GLY A 50 -11.87 7.40 -9.91
CA GLY A 50 -12.29 8.64 -10.56
C GLY A 50 -12.39 9.84 -9.63
N SER A 51 -12.03 9.70 -8.36
CA SER A 51 -12.14 10.80 -7.40
C SER A 51 -11.28 12.00 -7.81
N ARG A 52 -11.86 13.19 -7.69
CA ARG A 52 -11.22 14.47 -8.02
C ARG A 52 -10.41 15.06 -6.86
N ILE A 53 -10.60 14.52 -5.67
CA ILE A 53 -9.91 14.92 -4.44
C ILE A 53 -9.40 13.68 -3.70
N ILE A 54 -8.38 13.86 -2.87
CA ILE A 54 -7.94 12.84 -1.93
C ILE A 54 -8.37 13.32 -0.55
N SER A 55 -9.31 12.63 0.08
CA SER A 55 -9.82 12.98 1.41
C SER A 55 -9.00 12.36 2.53
N ASP A 56 -9.17 12.88 3.75
CA ASP A 56 -8.52 12.33 4.94
C ASP A 56 -8.96 10.89 5.22
N GLY A 57 -10.21 10.52 4.94
CA GLY A 57 -10.67 9.15 5.11
C GLY A 57 -10.08 8.19 4.08
N MET A 58 -9.85 8.62 2.84
CA MET A 58 -9.06 7.84 1.86
C MET A 58 -7.62 7.60 2.35
N LEU A 59 -6.99 8.61 2.97
CA LEU A 59 -5.65 8.48 3.54
C LEU A 59 -5.63 7.55 4.76
N LEU A 60 -6.65 7.64 5.62
CA LEU A 60 -6.82 6.77 6.78
C LEU A 60 -7.00 5.32 6.34
N ALA A 61 -7.89 5.05 5.38
CA ALA A 61 -8.12 3.71 4.83
C ALA A 61 -6.83 3.11 4.25
N ALA A 62 -5.99 3.93 3.59
CA ALA A 62 -4.68 3.49 3.11
C ALA A 62 -3.72 3.10 4.26
N ALA A 63 -3.68 3.89 5.33
CA ALA A 63 -2.84 3.65 6.49
C ALA A 63 -3.28 2.40 7.28
N GLU A 64 -4.58 2.25 7.51
CA GLU A 64 -5.16 1.06 8.17
C GLU A 64 -4.87 -0.20 7.37
N ARG A 65 -5.06 -0.15 6.04
CA ARG A 65 -4.75 -1.28 5.16
C ARG A 65 -3.25 -1.64 5.16
N LEU A 66 -2.35 -0.68 5.33
CA LEU A 66 -0.93 -0.97 5.50
C LEU A 66 -0.64 -1.66 6.83
N ALA A 67 -1.30 -1.24 7.92
CA ALA A 67 -1.13 -1.86 9.24
C ALA A 67 -1.59 -3.34 9.25
N GLU A 68 -2.67 -3.66 8.53
CA GLU A 68 -3.19 -5.04 8.37
C GLU A 68 -2.19 -6.03 7.71
N TYR A 69 -1.09 -5.55 7.13
CA TYR A 69 -0.06 -6.43 6.56
C TYR A 69 0.83 -7.09 7.60
N MET A 70 0.81 -6.58 8.82
CA MET A 70 1.66 -7.02 9.92
C MET A 70 0.95 -8.11 10.72
N THR A 71 1.70 -9.11 11.15
CA THR A 71 1.21 -10.07 12.15
C THR A 71 1.49 -9.57 13.56
N ASP A 72 0.69 -10.00 14.53
CA ASP A 72 0.94 -9.71 15.94
C ASP A 72 2.34 -10.18 16.38
N GLU A 73 2.81 -11.30 15.84
CA GLU A 73 4.15 -11.83 16.09
C GLU A 73 5.25 -10.88 15.57
N GLU A 74 5.11 -10.35 14.35
CA GLU A 74 6.05 -9.37 13.79
C GLU A 74 6.10 -8.11 14.66
N VAL A 75 4.93 -7.59 15.04
CA VAL A 75 4.81 -6.37 15.86
C VAL A 75 5.40 -6.58 17.26
N LEU A 76 5.12 -7.72 17.91
CA LEU A 76 5.69 -8.07 19.22
C LEU A 76 7.21 -8.22 19.17
N ASN A 77 7.76 -8.64 18.03
CA ASN A 77 9.20 -8.68 17.81
C ASN A 77 9.79 -7.31 17.42
N GLY A 78 8.99 -6.24 17.31
CA GLY A 78 9.46 -4.89 16.97
C GLY A 78 9.55 -4.60 15.47
N ILE A 79 8.98 -5.47 14.63
CA ILE A 79 8.84 -5.25 13.19
C ILE A 79 7.47 -4.61 12.94
N ILE A 80 7.45 -3.36 12.49
CA ILE A 80 6.22 -2.56 12.35
C ILE A 80 5.97 -2.07 10.91
N TYR A 81 6.82 -2.48 9.96
CA TYR A 81 6.59 -2.26 8.53
C TYR A 81 6.84 -3.56 7.74
N PRO A 82 6.05 -3.83 6.69
CA PRO A 82 6.17 -5.07 5.94
C PRO A 82 7.40 -5.06 5.04
N ARG A 83 7.89 -6.25 4.66
CA ARG A 83 9.03 -6.38 3.75
C ARG A 83 8.78 -5.71 2.40
N ILE A 84 9.77 -4.96 1.92
CA ILE A 84 9.74 -4.23 0.64
C ILE A 84 9.50 -5.16 -0.56
N SER A 85 9.91 -6.42 -0.50
CA SER A 85 9.63 -7.40 -1.55
C SER A 85 8.14 -7.59 -1.84
N ARG A 86 7.25 -7.24 -0.91
CA ARG A 86 5.79 -7.31 -1.04
C ARG A 86 5.18 -6.02 -1.59
N ILE A 87 5.97 -5.01 -1.95
CA ILE A 87 5.49 -3.64 -2.25
C ILE A 87 4.43 -3.59 -3.36
N ARG A 88 4.50 -4.46 -4.36
CA ARG A 88 3.50 -4.51 -5.43
C ARG A 88 2.13 -5.00 -4.93
N ASP A 89 2.12 -6.04 -4.10
CA ASP A 89 0.90 -6.55 -3.48
C ASP A 89 0.33 -5.53 -2.49
N ILE A 90 1.19 -4.91 -1.68
CA ILE A 90 0.82 -3.82 -0.76
C ILE A 90 0.17 -2.66 -1.52
N THR A 91 0.78 -2.21 -2.62
CA THR A 91 0.23 -1.15 -3.50
C THR A 91 -1.16 -1.52 -3.99
N LYS A 92 -1.35 -2.77 -4.46
CA LYS A 92 -2.65 -3.26 -4.94
C LYS A 92 -3.72 -3.19 -3.85
N LYS A 93 -3.43 -3.67 -2.64
CA LYS A 93 -4.41 -3.66 -1.54
C LYS A 93 -4.69 -2.28 -0.99
N ILE A 94 -3.69 -1.40 -0.93
CA ILE A 94 -3.88 0.01 -0.54
C ILE A 94 -4.75 0.72 -1.58
N ALA A 95 -4.49 0.53 -2.88
CA ALA A 95 -5.35 1.08 -3.91
C ALA A 95 -6.81 0.60 -3.77
N ALA A 96 -7.04 -0.65 -3.37
CA ALA A 96 -8.38 -1.17 -3.11
C ALA A 96 -9.04 -0.45 -1.92
N ALA A 97 -8.32 -0.29 -0.82
CA ALA A 97 -8.83 0.45 0.34
C ALA A 97 -9.16 1.91 -0.01
N VAL A 98 -8.33 2.55 -0.82
CA VAL A 98 -8.54 3.94 -1.27
C VAL A 98 -9.77 4.06 -2.18
N VAL A 99 -10.00 3.09 -3.09
CA VAL A 99 -11.22 3.04 -3.90
C VAL A 99 -12.45 2.85 -3.01
N ARG A 100 -12.39 1.99 -2.00
CA ARG A 100 -13.48 1.79 -1.03
C ARG A 100 -13.76 3.07 -0.23
N GLY A 101 -12.73 3.72 0.30
CA GLY A 101 -12.88 4.99 1.00
C GLY A 101 -13.52 6.08 0.12
N ALA A 102 -13.12 6.17 -1.16
CA ALA A 102 -13.75 7.11 -2.09
C ALA A 102 -15.24 6.79 -2.36
N LEU A 103 -15.61 5.51 -2.44
CA LEU A 103 -17.01 5.09 -2.60
C LEU A 103 -17.84 5.37 -1.34
N GLU A 104 -17.28 5.10 -0.16
CA GLU A 104 -17.94 5.33 1.13
C GLU A 104 -18.23 6.81 1.38
N GLU A 105 -17.37 7.69 0.88
CA GLU A 105 -17.53 9.14 0.98
C GLU A 105 -18.28 9.78 -0.20
N ASP A 106 -18.82 8.98 -1.13
CA ASP A 106 -19.51 9.45 -2.35
C ASP A 106 -18.63 10.37 -3.24
N LEU A 107 -17.33 10.08 -3.29
CA LEU A 107 -16.33 10.82 -4.07
C LEU A 107 -15.95 10.13 -5.38
N ALA A 108 -16.35 8.87 -5.56
CA ALA A 108 -16.00 8.08 -6.74
C ALA A 108 -16.86 8.49 -7.97
N GLU A 109 -16.20 8.81 -9.09
CA GLU A 109 -16.85 9.10 -10.38
C GLU A 109 -16.70 7.96 -11.41
N GLY A 110 -15.83 6.98 -11.13
CA GLY A 110 -15.46 5.91 -12.05
C GLY A 110 -14.25 6.24 -12.94
N TYR A 111 -13.72 5.23 -13.64
CA TYR A 111 -12.55 5.36 -14.49
C TYR A 111 -12.69 4.57 -15.78
N ARG A 112 -12.59 5.27 -16.92
CA ARG A 112 -12.76 4.72 -18.27
C ARG A 112 -14.12 4.02 -18.42
N ASP A 113 -14.12 2.72 -18.68
CA ASP A 113 -15.31 1.90 -18.92
C ASP A 113 -15.89 1.30 -17.63
N MET A 114 -15.51 1.82 -16.46
CA MET A 114 -15.99 1.36 -15.16
C MET A 114 -16.58 2.55 -14.39
N ASP A 115 -17.90 2.57 -14.18
CA ASP A 115 -18.56 3.63 -13.44
C ASP A 115 -18.56 3.40 -11.91
N ALA A 116 -18.94 4.42 -11.14
CA ALA A 116 -18.96 4.35 -9.68
C ALA A 116 -19.89 3.26 -9.12
N LYS A 117 -21.02 3.00 -9.79
CA LYS A 117 -22.00 1.99 -9.38
C LYS A 117 -21.46 0.59 -9.65
N GLU A 118 -20.78 0.38 -10.77
CA GLU A 118 -20.09 -0.86 -11.09
C GLU A 118 -18.97 -1.14 -10.08
N LEU A 119 -18.16 -0.13 -9.75
CA LEU A 119 -17.12 -0.22 -8.70
C LEU A 119 -17.73 -0.63 -7.35
N GLN A 120 -18.84 -0.02 -6.95
CA GLN A 120 -19.53 -0.32 -5.70
C GLN A 120 -19.98 -1.77 -5.61
N ASN A 121 -20.43 -2.35 -6.73
CA ASN A 121 -20.93 -3.73 -6.79
C ASN A 121 -19.83 -4.79 -6.82
N LEU A 122 -18.56 -4.42 -7.01
CA LEU A 122 -17.45 -5.37 -6.94
C LEU A 122 -17.28 -5.88 -5.51
N ASN A 123 -17.12 -7.20 -5.35
CA ASN A 123 -16.56 -7.76 -4.13
C ASN A 123 -15.04 -7.53 -4.06
N ASP A 124 -14.42 -7.88 -2.93
CA ASP A 124 -13.00 -7.58 -2.71
C ASP A 124 -12.07 -8.30 -3.69
N GLU A 125 -12.35 -9.54 -4.04
CA GLU A 125 -11.56 -10.29 -5.01
C GLU A 125 -11.64 -9.65 -6.41
N GLN A 126 -12.85 -9.24 -6.81
CA GLN A 126 -13.08 -8.58 -8.10
C GLN A 126 -12.42 -7.20 -8.14
N LEU A 127 -12.49 -6.43 -7.06
CA LEU A 127 -11.83 -5.14 -6.95
C LEU A 127 -10.30 -5.28 -7.05
N LEU A 128 -9.71 -6.26 -6.36
CA LEU A 128 -8.28 -6.54 -6.46
C LEU A 128 -7.87 -6.94 -7.88
N LYS A 129 -8.68 -7.76 -8.57
CA LYS A 129 -8.46 -8.12 -9.98
C LYS A 129 -8.56 -6.90 -10.91
N PHE A 130 -9.53 -6.02 -10.68
CA PHE A 130 -9.67 -4.78 -11.44
C PHE A 130 -8.44 -3.88 -11.28
N ILE A 131 -7.94 -3.71 -10.05
CA ILE A 131 -6.75 -2.92 -9.78
C ILE A 131 -5.53 -3.55 -10.45
N GLU A 132 -5.34 -4.85 -10.28
CA GLU A 132 -4.22 -5.60 -10.87
C GLU A 132 -4.19 -5.49 -12.40
N LYS A 133 -5.35 -5.59 -13.05
CA LYS A 133 -5.49 -5.37 -14.50
C LYS A 133 -5.06 -3.97 -14.95
N ASN A 134 -5.17 -2.98 -14.07
CA ASN A 134 -4.77 -1.60 -14.34
C ASN A 134 -3.34 -1.27 -13.85
N MET A 135 -2.63 -2.21 -13.23
CA MET A 135 -1.22 -2.03 -12.88
C MET A 135 -0.32 -2.29 -14.09
N TRP A 136 0.58 -1.37 -14.37
CA TRP A 136 1.59 -1.57 -15.41
C TRP A 136 2.56 -2.70 -15.05
N VAL A 137 2.93 -3.48 -16.07
CA VAL A 137 3.93 -4.55 -15.99
C VAL A 137 5.08 -4.27 -16.97
N PRO A 138 6.34 -4.54 -16.57
CA PRO A 138 7.53 -4.29 -17.39
C PRO A 138 7.73 -5.36 -18.48
N GLU A 139 6.68 -5.69 -19.22
CA GLU A 139 6.72 -6.64 -20.32
C GLU A 139 6.58 -5.90 -21.65
N TYR A 140 7.48 -6.17 -22.60
CA TYR A 140 7.42 -5.53 -23.90
C TYR A 140 6.17 -6.03 -24.68
N PRO A 141 5.31 -5.12 -25.15
CA PRO A 141 4.17 -5.52 -25.97
C PRO A 141 4.66 -5.96 -27.36
N THR A 142 4.02 -6.98 -27.92
CA THR A 142 4.24 -7.37 -29.32
C THR A 142 3.77 -6.24 -30.23
N LEU A 143 4.71 -5.57 -30.91
CA LEU A 143 4.40 -4.50 -31.85
C LEU A 143 3.91 -5.11 -33.18
N VAL A 144 2.63 -4.98 -33.48
CA VAL A 144 2.06 -5.34 -34.78
C VAL A 144 2.03 -4.11 -35.68
N TYR A 145 2.93 -4.06 -36.66
CA TYR A 145 2.91 -3.00 -37.67
C TYR A 145 1.77 -3.25 -38.67
N LYS A 146 0.72 -2.43 -38.62
CA LYS A 146 -0.31 -2.39 -39.68
C LYS A 146 0.12 -1.38 -40.74
N LYS A 147 0.47 -1.85 -41.95
CA LYS A 147 0.55 -0.97 -43.12
C LYS A 147 -0.85 -0.37 -43.35
N ARG A 148 -0.92 0.96 -43.41
CA ARG A 148 -2.09 1.69 -43.88
C ARG A 148 -2.28 1.48 -45.37
#